data_AF-A0A5S4FV22-F1
#
_entry.id   AF-A0A5S4FV22-F1
#
_cell.length_a   1.000
_cell.length_b   1.000
_cell.length_c   1.000
_cell.angle_alpha   90.00
_cell.angle_beta   90.00
_cell.angle_gamma   90.00
#
_symmetry.space_group_name_H-M   'P 1'
#
loop_
_entity.id
_entity.type
_entity.pdbx_description
1 polymer ?
#
loop_
_entity_poly.entity_id
_entity_poly.type
_entity_poly.pdbx_seq_one_letter_code
_entity_poly.pdbx_strand_id
1 'polypeptide(L)'
;MTLHAHRAAETNVVPPAEFFDEIGRSLQECEEAVTACASVVFTTPHPAASLFEVRRDMDSAEILAVTRRLLKRQLGVNRELAIAQLGACLIAVEASHEFCVTHADESDDARRCADATQAVIPVLNRALAYLQW
;
A
#
# COMPACT_ATOMS: atom_id res chain seq x y z
N MET A 1 23.28 -28.50 18.82
CA MET A 1 21.89 -28.50 19.35
C MET A 1 22.00 -28.17 20.83
N THR A 2 21.60 -27.01 21.37
CA THR A 2 20.42 -26.18 21.09
C THR A 2 20.67 -24.82 21.77
N LEU A 3 20.94 -23.74 21.01
CA LEU A 3 21.07 -22.38 21.57
C LEU A 3 20.30 -21.30 20.77
N HIS A 4 19.53 -21.70 19.75
CA HIS A 4 18.71 -20.78 18.95
C HIS A 4 17.22 -20.72 19.33
N ALA A 5 16.78 -21.52 20.31
CA ALA A 5 15.37 -21.55 20.72
C ALA A 5 14.96 -20.45 21.72
N HIS A 6 15.93 -19.73 22.31
CA HIS A 6 15.63 -18.79 23.41
C HIS A 6 15.48 -17.31 23.01
N ARG A 7 15.65 -16.95 21.74
CA ARG A 7 15.57 -15.54 21.31
C ARG A 7 14.21 -15.09 20.76
N ALA A 8 13.21 -15.97 20.77
CA ALA A 8 11.88 -15.70 20.21
C ALA A 8 10.82 -15.25 21.24
N ALA A 9 11.18 -15.12 22.52
CA ALA A 9 10.22 -14.89 23.60
C ALA A 9 10.28 -13.49 24.25
N GLU A 10 11.24 -12.65 23.89
CA GLU A 10 11.40 -11.34 24.52
C GLU A 10 11.05 -10.23 23.53
N THR A 11 9.98 -9.51 23.87
CA THR A 11 9.28 -8.43 23.15
C THR A 11 8.31 -8.85 22.04
N ASN A 12 7.37 -9.75 22.36
CA ASN A 12 6.12 -9.84 21.58
C ASN A 12 5.24 -8.62 21.88
N VAL A 13 5.67 -7.43 21.44
CA VAL A 13 4.87 -6.20 21.50
C VAL A 13 3.74 -6.43 20.51
N VAL A 14 2.59 -6.96 20.93
CA VAL A 14 1.39 -6.99 20.07
C VAL A 14 1.02 -5.53 19.80
N PRO A 15 0.88 -5.10 18.53
CA PRO A 15 0.61 -3.71 18.28
C PRO A 15 -0.83 -3.44 18.74
N PRO A 16 -1.10 -2.25 19.26
CA PRO A 16 -2.43 -1.95 19.75
C PRO A 16 -3.42 -1.95 18.56
N ALA A 17 -4.68 -2.26 18.81
CA ALA A 17 -5.69 -2.41 17.75
C ALA A 17 -5.80 -1.15 16.87
N GLU A 18 -5.61 0.04 17.47
CA GLU A 18 -5.60 1.31 16.74
C GLU A 18 -4.52 1.38 15.64
N PHE A 19 -3.40 0.65 15.76
CA PHE A 19 -2.35 0.62 14.75
C PHE A 19 -2.83 -0.01 13.45
N PHE A 20 -3.52 -1.15 13.54
CA PHE A 20 -4.07 -1.82 12.36
C PHE A 20 -5.26 -1.07 11.76
N ASP A 21 -6.04 -0.36 12.58
CA ASP A 21 -7.13 0.48 12.11
C ASP A 21 -6.60 1.71 11.36
N GLU A 22 -5.53 2.35 11.83
CA GLU A 22 -4.85 3.45 11.13
C GLU A 22 -4.33 2.97 9.78
N ILE A 23 -3.57 1.86 9.76
CA ILE A 23 -3.07 1.27 8.51
C ILE A 23 -4.22 0.96 7.57
N GLY A 24 -5.26 0.30 8.07
CA GLY A 24 -6.42 -0.07 7.27
C GLY A 24 -7.14 1.12 6.64
N ARG A 25 -7.19 2.26 7.33
CA ARG A 25 -7.79 3.50 6.82
C ARG A 25 -6.92 4.14 5.75
N SER A 26 -5.62 4.31 6.00
CA SER A 26 -4.71 4.91 5.01
C SER A 26 -4.60 4.08 3.74
N LEU A 27 -4.63 2.74 3.84
CA LEU A 27 -4.69 1.87 2.67
C LEU A 27 -5.97 2.07 1.87
N GLN A 28 -7.11 2.25 2.54
CA GLN A 28 -8.39 2.47 1.87
C GLN A 28 -8.46 3.85 1.18
N GLU A 29 -8.02 4.89 1.87
CA GLU A 29 -7.97 6.25 1.29
C GLU A 29 -7.08 6.29 0.05
N CYS A 30 -5.94 5.60 0.10
CA CYS A 30 -5.09 5.45 -1.08
C CYS A 30 -5.80 4.64 -2.16
N GLU A 31 -6.37 3.47 -1.84
CA GLU A 31 -7.12 2.59 -2.78
C GLU A 31 -8.17 3.38 -3.56
N GLU A 32 -8.97 4.20 -2.88
CA GLU A 32 -10.01 5.04 -3.47
C GLU A 32 -9.42 6.09 -4.43
N ALA A 33 -8.32 6.75 -4.04
CA ALA A 33 -7.66 7.75 -4.88
C ALA A 33 -7.03 7.15 -6.15
N VAL A 34 -6.30 6.03 -6.06
CA VAL A 34 -5.70 5.39 -7.25
C VAL A 34 -6.77 4.86 -8.19
N THR A 35 -7.86 4.29 -7.63
CA THR A 35 -8.99 3.79 -8.45
C THR A 35 -9.66 4.92 -9.23
N ALA A 36 -9.86 6.08 -8.59
CA ALA A 36 -10.41 7.26 -9.24
C ALA A 36 -9.49 7.76 -10.36
N CYS A 37 -8.19 7.88 -10.08
CA CYS A 37 -7.18 8.29 -11.07
C CYS A 37 -7.17 7.36 -12.30
N ALA A 38 -7.07 6.04 -12.08
CA ALA A 38 -7.09 5.05 -13.15
C ALA A 38 -8.36 5.14 -14.01
N SER A 39 -9.52 5.37 -13.39
CA SER A 39 -10.80 5.47 -14.09
C SER A 39 -10.87 6.68 -15.02
N VAL A 40 -10.30 7.82 -14.60
CA VAL A 40 -10.21 9.02 -15.46
C VAL A 40 -9.28 8.76 -16.63
N VAL A 41 -8.07 8.26 -16.39
CA VAL A 41 -7.09 7.99 -17.46
C VAL A 41 -7.63 6.96 -18.47
N PHE A 42 -8.43 5.98 -18.03
CA PHE A 42 -9.05 4.99 -18.91
C PHE A 42 -10.16 5.57 -19.80
N THR A 43 -10.86 6.61 -19.35
CA THR A 43 -12.02 7.19 -20.04
C THR A 43 -11.67 8.41 -20.89
N THR A 44 -10.48 8.99 -20.73
CA THR A 44 -9.97 10.10 -21.54
C THR A 44 -9.18 9.62 -22.77
N PRO A 45 -9.22 10.36 -23.91
CA PRO A 45 -8.42 10.00 -25.08
C PRO A 45 -6.92 10.18 -24.78
N HIS A 46 -6.16 9.09 -24.78
CA HIS A 46 -4.72 9.12 -24.55
C HIS A 46 -3.93 8.31 -25.59
N PRO A 47 -2.64 8.64 -25.80
CA PRO A 47 -1.71 7.81 -26.56
C PRO A 47 -1.55 6.42 -25.91
N ALA A 48 -1.16 5.42 -26.70
CA ALA A 48 -0.99 4.03 -26.22
C ALA A 48 -0.02 3.88 -25.02
N ALA A 49 0.89 4.84 -24.81
CA ALA A 49 1.75 4.91 -23.62
C ALA A 49 0.93 4.97 -22.32
N SER A 50 -0.26 5.59 -22.33
CA SER A 50 -1.11 5.71 -21.14
C SER A 50 -1.84 4.45 -20.74
N LEU A 51 -1.85 3.40 -21.57
CA LEU A 51 -2.35 2.09 -21.15
C LEU A 51 -1.40 1.40 -20.15
N PHE A 52 -0.09 1.68 -20.24
CA PHE A 52 0.87 1.22 -19.21
C PHE A 52 0.68 1.98 -17.90
N GLU A 53 0.23 3.23 -17.99
CA GLU A 53 -0.01 4.13 -16.85
C GLU A 53 -1.27 3.69 -16.09
N VAL A 54 -2.39 3.47 -16.79
CA VAL A 54 -3.63 2.90 -16.21
C VAL A 54 -3.35 1.56 -15.53
N ARG A 55 -2.56 0.69 -16.18
CA ARG A 55 -2.23 -0.62 -15.61
C ARG A 55 -1.55 -0.49 -14.25
N ARG A 56 -0.66 0.49 -14.07
CA ARG A 56 0.08 0.71 -12.83
C ARG A 56 -0.84 1.15 -11.69
N ASP A 57 -1.74 2.09 -11.95
CA ASP A 57 -2.69 2.55 -10.94
C ASP A 57 -3.69 1.44 -10.57
N MET A 58 -4.12 0.64 -11.55
CA MET A 58 -4.97 -0.54 -11.30
C MET A 58 -4.25 -1.63 -10.51
N ASP A 59 -2.97 -1.90 -10.81
CA ASP A 59 -2.14 -2.82 -10.03
C ASP A 59 -2.02 -2.33 -8.58
N SER A 60 -1.78 -1.02 -8.37
CA SER A 60 -1.72 -0.40 -7.04
C SER A 60 -3.04 -0.53 -6.27
N ALA A 61 -4.18 -0.22 -6.90
CA ALA A 61 -5.50 -0.36 -6.30
C ALA A 61 -5.80 -1.78 -5.81
N GLU A 62 -5.53 -2.80 -6.64
CA GLU A 62 -5.73 -4.20 -6.27
C GLU A 62 -4.82 -4.62 -5.10
N ILE A 63 -3.54 -4.25 -5.16
CA ILE A 63 -2.58 -4.59 -4.11
C ILE A 63 -2.94 -3.91 -2.78
N LEU A 64 -3.37 -2.64 -2.78
CA LEU A 64 -3.88 -1.95 -1.59
C LEU A 64 -5.09 -2.68 -0.99
N ALA A 65 -6.06 -3.04 -1.83
CA ALA A 65 -7.27 -3.73 -1.41
C ALA A 65 -6.98 -5.12 -0.82
N VAL A 66 -6.06 -5.89 -1.41
CA VAL A 66 -5.62 -7.20 -0.91
C VAL A 66 -4.85 -7.04 0.41
N THR A 67 -3.94 -6.07 0.49
CA THR A 67 -3.14 -5.79 1.69
C THR A 67 -4.05 -5.44 2.87
N ARG A 68 -5.01 -4.54 2.66
CA ARG A 68 -5.99 -4.15 3.68
C ARG A 68 -6.83 -5.33 4.16
N ARG A 69 -7.31 -6.17 3.23
CA ARG A 69 -8.06 -7.40 3.56
C ARG A 69 -7.22 -8.41 4.33
N LEU A 70 -5.94 -8.55 3.99
CA LEU A 70 -5.02 -9.45 4.67
C LEU A 70 -4.78 -9.02 6.13
N LEU A 71 -4.53 -7.73 6.35
CA LEU A 71 -4.24 -7.19 7.69
C LEU A 71 -5.45 -7.19 8.64
N LYS A 72 -6.68 -7.15 8.10
CA LYS A 72 -7.93 -7.20 8.89
C LYS A 72 -8.33 -8.61 9.34
N ARG A 73 -7.56 -9.66 9.05
CA ARG A 73 -7.93 -11.04 9.38
C ARG A 73 -7.89 -11.27 10.90
N GLN A 74 -9.06 -11.56 11.47
CA GLN A 74 -9.26 -11.77 12.92
C GLN A 74 -8.54 -13.00 13.50
N LEU A 75 -8.18 -13.98 12.66
CA LEU A 75 -7.46 -15.19 13.08
C LEU A 75 -5.93 -14.98 13.14
N GLY A 76 -5.47 -13.75 12.94
CA GLY A 76 -4.07 -13.41 12.77
C GLY A 76 -3.59 -13.64 11.34
N VAL A 77 -2.54 -12.92 10.96
CA VAL A 77 -1.85 -13.07 9.68
C VAL A 77 -0.52 -13.76 9.92
N ASN A 78 -0.13 -14.68 9.03
CA ASN A 78 1.24 -15.18 9.03
C ASN A 78 2.19 -13.99 8.79
N ARG A 79 3.15 -13.79 9.70
CA ARG A 79 4.08 -12.65 9.68
C ARG A 79 4.86 -12.53 8.37
N GLU A 80 5.38 -13.63 7.84
CA GLU A 80 6.15 -13.65 6.59
C GLU A 80 5.28 -13.25 5.40
N LEU A 81 4.04 -13.75 5.34
CA LEU A 81 3.07 -13.35 4.32
C LEU A 81 2.70 -11.87 4.43
N ALA A 82 2.53 -11.35 5.65
CA ALA A 82 2.24 -9.94 5.87
C ALA A 82 3.40 -9.03 5.43
N ILE A 83 4.65 -9.40 5.74
CA ILE A 83 5.84 -8.68 5.29
C ILE A 83 5.92 -8.68 3.76
N ALA A 84 5.76 -9.85 3.13
CA ALA A 84 5.81 -9.96 1.67
C ALA A 84 4.72 -9.11 1.00
N GLN A 85 3.49 -9.16 1.50
CA GLN A 85 2.37 -8.39 0.96
C GLN A 85 2.56 -6.87 1.16
N LEU A 86 3.02 -6.43 2.33
CA LEU A 86 3.30 -5.02 2.58
C LEU A 86 4.44 -4.50 1.70
N GLY A 87 5.48 -5.33 1.45
CA GLY A 87 6.56 -4.99 0.52
C GLY A 87 6.06 -4.83 -0.92
N ALA A 88 5.21 -5.75 -1.38
CA ALA A 88 4.56 -5.62 -2.69
C ALA A 88 3.67 -4.37 -2.77
N CYS A 89 2.96 -4.05 -1.68
CA CYS A 89 2.14 -2.84 -1.59
C CYS A 89 2.97 -1.57 -1.68
N LEU A 90 4.12 -1.51 -1.00
CA LEU A 90 5.02 -0.37 -1.08
C LEU A 90 5.53 -0.16 -2.51
N ILE A 91 5.99 -1.22 -3.18
CA ILE A 91 6.47 -1.15 -4.57
C ILE A 91 5.37 -0.62 -5.51
N ALA A 92 4.13 -1.11 -5.37
CA ALA A 92 3.02 -0.70 -6.23
C ALA A 92 2.63 0.78 -6.00
N VAL A 93 2.58 1.21 -4.74
CA VAL A 93 2.25 2.59 -4.36
C VAL A 93 3.35 3.56 -4.81
N GLU A 94 4.62 3.24 -4.62
CA GLU A 94 5.74 4.08 -5.06
C GLU A 94 5.72 4.25 -6.58
N ALA A 95 5.49 3.18 -7.33
CA ALA A 95 5.40 3.26 -8.78
C ALA A 95 4.24 4.15 -9.25
N SER A 96 3.07 4.08 -8.59
CA SER A 96 1.93 4.95 -8.87
C SER A 96 2.23 6.41 -8.48
N HIS A 97 2.86 6.64 -7.32
CA HIS A 97 3.28 7.98 -6.88
C HIS A 97 4.19 8.67 -7.89
N GLU A 98 5.26 7.99 -8.31
CA GLU A 98 6.24 8.51 -9.29
C GLU A 98 5.57 8.93 -10.60
N PHE A 99 4.49 8.28 -10.98
CA PHE A 99 3.73 8.62 -12.18
C PHE A 99 2.76 9.77 -11.95
N CYS A 100 1.95 9.70 -10.89
CA CYS A 100 0.92 10.70 -10.64
C CYS A 100 1.52 12.07 -10.32
N VAL A 101 2.68 12.11 -9.65
CA VAL A 101 3.35 13.38 -9.33
C VAL A 101 3.76 14.15 -10.59
N THR A 102 4.10 13.47 -11.69
CA THR A 102 4.46 14.15 -12.95
C THR A 102 3.26 14.75 -13.68
N HIS A 103 2.03 14.38 -13.28
CA HIS A 103 0.79 14.84 -13.89
C HIS A 103 -0.08 15.68 -12.92
N ALA A 104 0.39 15.93 -11.70
CA ALA A 104 -0.37 16.59 -10.65
C ALA A 104 -0.73 18.06 -10.97
N ASP A 105 0.04 18.72 -11.83
CA ASP A 105 -0.26 20.08 -12.29
C ASP A 105 -1.32 20.11 -13.41
N GLU A 106 -1.54 18.97 -14.08
CA GLU A 106 -2.43 18.85 -15.25
C GLU A 106 -3.78 18.19 -14.91
N SER A 107 -3.84 17.42 -13.84
CA SER A 107 -5.03 16.66 -13.43
C SER A 107 -5.24 16.70 -11.91
N ASP A 108 -6.44 17.10 -11.50
CA ASP A 108 -6.86 17.08 -10.09
C ASP A 108 -6.85 15.65 -9.51
N ASP A 109 -7.19 14.64 -10.33
CA ASP A 109 -7.18 13.23 -9.93
C ASP A 109 -5.74 12.72 -9.77
N ALA A 110 -4.83 13.12 -10.66
CA ALA A 110 -3.40 12.80 -10.52
C ALA A 110 -2.81 13.47 -9.27
N ARG A 111 -3.18 14.72 -8.97
CA ARG A 111 -2.73 15.41 -7.75
C ARG A 111 -3.20 14.69 -6.49
N ARG A 112 -4.50 14.35 -6.42
CA ARG A 112 -5.05 13.60 -5.28
C ARG A 112 -4.41 12.23 -5.12
N CYS A 113 -4.14 11.54 -6.23
CA CYS A 113 -3.44 10.26 -6.22
C CYS A 113 -2.01 10.41 -5.70
N ALA A 114 -1.27 11.43 -6.16
CA ALA A 114 0.08 11.73 -5.69
C ALA A 114 0.09 12.04 -4.18
N ASP A 115 -0.86 12.83 -3.69
CA ASP A 115 -0.99 13.16 -2.27
C ASP A 115 -1.30 11.92 -1.42
N ALA A 116 -2.25 11.09 -1.88
CA ALA A 116 -2.66 9.88 -1.15
C ALA A 116 -1.55 8.81 -1.11
N THR A 117 -0.85 8.61 -2.23
CA THR A 117 0.29 7.69 -2.32
C THR A 117 1.45 8.18 -1.45
N GLN A 118 1.75 9.48 -1.46
CA GLN A 118 2.75 10.08 -0.55
C GLN A 118 2.39 9.89 0.92
N ALA A 119 1.11 10.00 1.28
CA ALA A 119 0.64 9.83 2.65
C ALA A 119 0.71 8.38 3.14
N VAL A 120 0.46 7.39 2.28
CA VAL A 120 0.43 5.97 2.69
C VAL A 120 1.82 5.31 2.74
N ILE A 121 2.80 5.78 1.96
CA ILE A 121 4.19 5.28 1.96
C ILE A 121 4.81 5.21 3.38
N PRO A 122 4.80 6.26 4.20
CA PRO A 122 5.35 6.18 5.55
C PRO A 122 4.56 5.22 6.47
N VAL A 123 3.25 5.04 6.23
CA VAL A 123 2.43 4.07 6.96
C VAL A 123 2.87 2.64 6.64
N LEU A 124 3.05 2.32 5.36
CA LEU A 124 3.56 1.03 4.89
C LEU A 124 4.95 0.73 5.45
N ASN A 125 5.85 1.71 5.43
CA ASN A 125 7.19 1.57 5.99
C ASN A 125 7.17 1.30 7.50
N ARG A 126 6.30 1.98 8.27
CA ARG A 126 6.14 1.70 9.70
C ARG A 126 5.58 0.30 9.96
N ALA A 127 4.61 -0.15 9.16
CA ALA A 127 4.07 -1.50 9.26
C ALA A 127 5.12 -2.58 8.96
N LEU A 128 5.93 -2.38 7.92
CA LEU A 128 7.04 -3.26 7.58
C LEU A 128 8.09 -3.31 8.69
N ALA A 129 8.52 -2.14 9.17
CA ALA A 129 9.48 -2.05 10.26
C ALA A 129 8.95 -2.79 11.49
N TYR A 130 7.71 -2.54 11.89
CA TYR A 130 7.11 -3.21 13.04
C TYR A 130 7.09 -4.75 12.88
N LEU A 131 6.73 -5.26 11.70
CA LEU A 131 6.69 -6.71 11.46
C LEU A 131 8.07 -7.34 11.23
N GLN A 132 9.15 -6.58 11.11
CA GLN A 132 10.50 -7.13 10.95
C GLN A 132 11.24 -7.34 12.28
N TRP A 133 10.75 -6.73 13.35
CA TRP A 133 11.21 -6.96 14.73
C TRP A 133 10.47 -8.17 15.34
#